data_AF-A0AAQ4F0X5-F1
#
_entry.id   AF-A0AAQ4F0X5-F1
#
_cell.length_a   1.000
_cell.length_b   1.000
_cell.length_c   1.000
_cell.angle_alpha   90.00
_cell.angle_beta   90.00
_cell.angle_gamma   90.00
#
_symmetry.space_group_name_H-M   'P 1'
#
loop_
_entity.id
_entity.type
_entity.pdbx_description
1 polymer ?
#
loop_
_entity_poly.entity_id
_entity_poly.type
_entity_poly.pdbx_seq_one_letter_code
_entity_poly.pdbx_strand_id
1 'polypeptide(L)'
;MKRNRGCRNKHPVALNAACLFGDSGPALDPAGPLFEGTNVTVSRGDADFVDVIHTNMGHLDGFQFGLAAPVGDVDFFPNGGSLQPGCFRIGCSHRRAHALMIESITNHGCVFVSRQVTGHGSGHKNVINSRSLREDDVKARGAMGYDSVRAKGRGIQYLETRSEPPFCTNAFFAIETFEVEEMTETLVT
;
A
#
# COMPACT_ATOMS: atom_id res chain seq x y z
N MET A 1 -19.88 21.81 -0.91
CA MET A 1 -20.24 20.61 -1.70
C MET A 1 -18.97 20.00 -2.29
N LYS A 2 -18.43 18.93 -1.69
CA LYS A 2 -17.40 18.11 -2.36
C LYS A 2 -18.13 17.29 -3.42
N ARG A 3 -17.81 17.49 -4.69
CA ARG A 3 -18.33 16.64 -5.77
C ARG A 3 -17.72 15.25 -5.56
N ASN A 4 -18.54 14.21 -5.36
CA ASN A 4 -18.11 12.81 -5.56
C ASN A 4 -17.61 12.73 -7.00
N ARG A 5 -16.30 12.69 -7.18
CA ARG A 5 -15.69 12.57 -8.51
C ARG A 5 -15.11 11.16 -8.59
N GLY A 6 -16.02 10.18 -8.60
CA GLY A 6 -15.66 8.77 -8.81
C GLY A 6 -14.73 8.57 -10.02
N CYS A 7 -14.11 7.39 -10.08
CA CYS A 7 -13.08 6.98 -11.05
C CYS A 7 -12.94 7.85 -12.31
N ARG A 8 -11.76 8.44 -12.46
CA ARG A 8 -11.41 9.26 -13.62
C ARG A 8 -10.55 8.43 -14.54
N ASN A 9 -11.20 7.80 -15.50
CA ASN A 9 -10.56 6.90 -16.44
C ASN A 9 -9.69 7.68 -17.45
N LYS A 10 -8.53 8.19 -17.01
CA LYS A 10 -7.57 8.85 -17.92
C LYS A 10 -6.84 7.84 -18.80
N HIS A 11 -6.69 6.60 -18.32
CA HIS A 11 -5.97 5.53 -19.00
C HIS A 11 -6.79 4.23 -19.00
N PRO A 12 -7.56 3.94 -20.09
CA PRO A 12 -8.49 2.81 -20.14
C PRO A 12 -7.82 1.43 -20.09
N VAL A 13 -6.49 1.36 -20.13
CA VAL A 13 -5.71 0.11 -20.16
C VAL A 13 -5.20 -0.30 -18.77
N ALA A 14 -5.05 0.64 -17.85
CA ALA A 14 -4.52 0.39 -16.49
C ALA A 14 -5.61 0.21 -15.43
N LEU A 15 -6.87 0.51 -15.76
CA LEU A 15 -7.92 0.75 -14.77
C LEU A 15 -9.16 -0.15 -14.93
N ASN A 16 -8.98 -1.48 -14.96
CA ASN A 16 -10.13 -2.41 -14.89
C ASN A 16 -10.45 -2.89 -13.46
N ALA A 17 -9.60 -2.61 -12.46
CA ALA A 17 -9.81 -3.06 -11.07
C ALA A 17 -10.04 -1.93 -10.03
N ALA A 18 -9.70 -0.68 -10.36
CA ALA A 18 -9.67 0.43 -9.40
C ALA A 18 -11.05 1.00 -9.04
N CYS A 19 -12.15 0.56 -9.65
CA CYS A 19 -13.45 1.25 -9.54
C CYS A 19 -14.54 0.47 -8.80
N LEU A 20 -14.17 -0.62 -8.11
CA LEU A 20 -15.12 -1.46 -7.38
C LEU A 20 -15.36 -1.00 -5.93
N PHE A 21 -14.56 -0.06 -5.40
CA PHE A 21 -14.54 0.33 -3.99
C PHE A 21 -14.83 1.81 -3.71
N GLY A 22 -15.60 2.50 -4.56
CA GLY A 22 -15.96 3.90 -4.36
C GLY A 22 -14.84 4.87 -4.75
N ASP A 23 -14.39 5.72 -3.81
CA ASP A 23 -13.39 6.78 -4.04
C ASP A 23 -11.93 6.25 -4.10
N SER A 24 -11.68 5.03 -3.60
CA SER A 24 -10.37 4.38 -3.61
C SER A 24 -10.19 3.38 -4.75
N GLY A 25 -9.06 3.45 -5.44
CA GLY A 25 -8.69 2.60 -6.54
C GLY A 25 -7.42 1.80 -6.30
N PRO A 26 -7.53 0.57 -5.78
CA PRO A 26 -6.37 -0.24 -5.48
C PRO A 26 -5.70 -0.76 -6.75
N ALA A 27 -4.38 -0.69 -6.80
CA ALA A 27 -3.56 -1.27 -7.84
C ALA A 27 -2.66 -2.36 -7.24
N LEU A 28 -2.95 -3.61 -7.59
CA LEU A 28 -2.34 -4.79 -6.99
C LEU A 28 -1.20 -5.29 -7.88
N ASP A 29 0.03 -5.01 -7.45
CA ASP A 29 1.29 -5.29 -8.13
C ASP A 29 1.24 -4.95 -9.64
N PRO A 30 1.08 -3.66 -9.99
CA PRO A 30 0.88 -3.23 -11.37
C PRO A 30 1.99 -3.76 -12.29
N ALA A 31 1.67 -4.13 -13.53
CA ALA A 31 2.68 -4.62 -14.46
C ALA A 31 3.75 -3.55 -14.73
N GLY A 32 5.02 -3.93 -14.59
CA GLY A 32 6.17 -3.12 -15.00
C GLY A 32 6.47 -3.22 -16.51
N PRO A 33 6.58 -4.44 -17.10
CA PRO A 33 6.89 -4.60 -18.51
C PRO A 33 5.91 -3.84 -19.42
N LEU A 34 6.45 -3.05 -20.36
CA LEU A 34 5.70 -2.19 -21.29
C LEU A 34 5.01 -0.95 -20.67
N PHE A 35 4.98 -0.83 -19.35
CA PHE A 35 4.32 0.28 -18.64
C PHE A 35 5.32 1.18 -17.90
N GLU A 36 6.41 0.63 -17.37
CA GLU A 36 7.40 1.41 -16.62
C GLU A 36 8.03 2.52 -17.46
N GLY A 37 8.06 3.74 -16.91
CA GLY A 37 8.55 4.94 -17.59
C GLY A 37 7.61 5.50 -18.67
N THR A 38 6.43 4.90 -18.86
CA THR A 38 5.41 5.39 -19.80
C THR A 38 4.36 6.26 -19.11
N ASN A 39 3.54 6.94 -19.90
CA ASN A 39 2.38 7.71 -19.44
C ASN A 39 1.06 6.91 -19.48
N VAL A 40 1.10 5.59 -19.66
CA VAL A 40 -0.10 4.72 -19.74
C VAL A 40 -0.25 3.80 -18.53
N THR A 41 0.60 3.98 -17.52
CA THR A 41 0.55 3.28 -16.23
C THR A 41 -0.52 3.89 -15.33
N VAL A 42 -1.01 3.10 -14.37
CA VAL A 42 -1.81 3.64 -13.26
C VAL A 42 -1.07 4.80 -12.61
N SER A 43 -1.77 5.87 -12.27
CA SER A 43 -1.18 7.08 -11.74
C SER A 43 -2.11 7.81 -10.76
N ARG A 44 -1.53 8.68 -9.93
CA ARG A 44 -2.31 9.59 -9.08
C ARG A 44 -3.36 10.35 -9.88
N GLY A 45 -4.59 10.31 -9.39
CA GLY A 45 -5.74 10.99 -10.00
C GLY A 45 -6.51 10.17 -11.04
N ASP A 46 -6.17 8.90 -11.25
CA ASP A 46 -7.03 7.93 -11.94
C ASP A 46 -8.24 7.51 -11.08
N ALA A 47 -8.11 7.63 -9.75
CA ALA A 47 -9.19 7.61 -8.77
C ALA A 47 -9.07 8.83 -7.83
N ASP A 48 -10.04 9.02 -6.92
CA ASP A 48 -9.93 10.06 -5.89
C ASP A 48 -8.85 9.73 -4.85
N PHE A 49 -8.53 8.44 -4.69
CA PHE A 49 -7.37 7.93 -3.96
C PHE A 49 -6.84 6.64 -4.60
N VAL A 50 -5.55 6.57 -4.93
CA VAL A 50 -4.91 5.37 -5.51
C VAL A 50 -3.93 4.78 -4.50
N ASP A 51 -4.20 3.56 -4.03
CA ASP A 51 -3.29 2.78 -3.19
C ASP A 51 -2.68 1.60 -3.95
N VAL A 52 -1.35 1.53 -3.96
CA VAL A 52 -0.61 0.53 -4.73
C VAL A 52 0.07 -0.43 -3.78
N ILE A 53 -0.01 -1.74 -4.07
CA ILE A 53 0.68 -2.79 -3.33
C ILE A 53 1.71 -3.43 -4.27
N HIS A 54 2.99 -3.17 -4.04
CA HIS A 54 4.10 -3.75 -4.80
C HIS A 54 4.59 -5.01 -4.09
N THR A 55 4.47 -6.17 -4.73
CA THR A 55 4.93 -7.44 -4.14
C THR A 55 5.91 -8.19 -5.02
N ASN A 56 6.03 -7.85 -6.31
CA ASN A 56 6.96 -8.48 -7.24
C ASN A 56 7.64 -7.48 -8.18
N MET A 57 8.04 -6.32 -7.66
CA MET A 57 8.74 -5.32 -8.45
C MET A 57 10.14 -5.77 -8.89
N GLY A 58 10.55 -5.33 -10.07
CA GLY A 58 11.91 -5.45 -10.57
C GLY A 58 11.95 -5.88 -12.04
N HIS A 59 12.90 -6.74 -12.38
CA HIS A 59 13.22 -7.05 -13.78
C HIS A 59 12.78 -8.46 -14.18
N LEU A 60 12.45 -8.63 -15.47
CA LEU A 60 11.95 -9.88 -16.04
C LEU A 60 12.94 -11.05 -15.91
N ASP A 61 14.24 -10.78 -15.97
CA ASP A 61 15.31 -11.77 -15.77
C ASP A 61 15.32 -12.33 -14.34
N GLY A 62 14.85 -11.56 -13.36
CA GLY A 62 14.60 -11.98 -11.98
C GLY A 62 13.21 -12.60 -11.75
N PHE A 63 12.43 -12.88 -12.80
CA PHE A 63 11.02 -13.27 -12.71
C PHE A 63 10.17 -12.30 -11.90
N GLN A 64 10.48 -11.02 -12.00
CA GLN A 64 9.74 -9.92 -11.38
C GLN A 64 8.96 -9.18 -12.46
N PHE A 65 7.65 -9.06 -12.26
CA PHE A 65 6.72 -8.53 -13.25
C PHE A 65 6.10 -7.20 -12.83
N GLY A 66 6.29 -6.80 -11.57
CA GLY A 66 5.72 -5.60 -11.00
C GLY A 66 6.51 -4.34 -11.35
N LEU A 67 5.79 -3.22 -11.42
CA LEU A 67 6.33 -1.88 -11.55
C LEU A 67 7.13 -1.51 -10.29
N ALA A 68 8.33 -0.94 -10.44
CA ALA A 68 9.13 -0.48 -9.31
C ALA A 68 8.87 0.98 -8.95
N ALA A 69 8.48 1.79 -9.93
CA ALA A 69 8.13 3.19 -9.72
C ALA A 69 6.90 3.34 -8.78
N PRO A 70 6.96 4.23 -7.77
CA PRO A 70 5.79 4.61 -7.00
C PRO A 70 4.86 5.48 -7.86
N VAL A 71 3.58 5.12 -7.92
CA VAL A 71 2.60 5.74 -8.82
C VAL A 71 1.28 6.12 -8.14
N GLY A 72 1.05 5.68 -6.90
CA GLY A 72 -0.16 5.96 -6.13
C GLY A 72 -0.06 7.16 -5.20
N ASP A 73 -1.18 7.54 -4.59
CA ASP A 73 -1.22 8.44 -3.43
C ASP A 73 -0.52 7.82 -2.22
N VAL A 74 -0.54 6.48 -2.18
CA VAL A 74 0.26 5.66 -1.28
C VAL A 74 0.77 4.43 -2.03
N ASP A 75 2.04 4.08 -1.81
CA ASP A 75 2.70 2.93 -2.43
C ASP A 75 3.29 2.07 -1.30
N PHE A 76 2.74 0.87 -1.14
CA PHE A 76 3.14 -0.08 -0.11
C PHE A 76 4.11 -1.11 -0.68
N PHE A 77 5.20 -1.36 0.03
CA PHE A 77 6.23 -2.34 -0.32
C PHE A 77 6.36 -3.41 0.78
N PRO A 78 5.40 -4.35 0.89
CA PRO A 78 5.51 -5.51 1.77
C PRO A 78 6.82 -6.26 1.56
N ASN A 79 7.58 -6.45 2.64
CA ASN A 79 8.85 -7.20 2.63
C ASN A 79 9.83 -6.67 1.58
N GLY A 80 9.87 -5.36 1.38
CA GLY A 80 10.71 -4.70 0.38
C GLY A 80 10.15 -4.71 -1.04
N GLY A 81 9.00 -5.35 -1.28
CA GLY A 81 8.19 -5.21 -2.48
C GLY A 81 8.58 -6.07 -3.69
N SER A 82 9.53 -7.00 -3.55
CA SER A 82 10.04 -7.80 -4.68
C SER A 82 9.87 -9.33 -4.51
N LEU A 83 10.32 -9.88 -3.38
CA LEU A 83 10.18 -11.31 -3.08
C LEU A 83 9.42 -11.48 -1.77
N GLN A 84 8.30 -12.17 -1.81
CA GLN A 84 7.44 -12.34 -0.65
C GLN A 84 7.78 -13.61 0.13
N PRO A 85 7.67 -13.61 1.47
CA PRO A 85 7.88 -14.81 2.27
C PRO A 85 7.00 -15.98 1.81
N GLY A 86 7.59 -17.17 1.75
CA GLY A 86 6.93 -18.41 1.30
C GLY A 86 6.78 -18.56 -0.22
N CYS A 87 7.26 -17.60 -1.02
CA CYS A 87 7.16 -17.69 -2.47
C CYS A 87 8.41 -18.29 -3.13
N PHE A 88 8.23 -19.46 -3.76
CA PHE A 88 9.29 -20.19 -4.49
C PHE A 88 8.98 -20.42 -5.97
N ARG A 89 7.75 -20.11 -6.41
CA ARG A 89 7.28 -20.30 -7.79
C ARG A 89 7.15 -18.95 -8.51
N ILE A 90 7.38 -18.97 -9.82
CA ILE A 90 7.18 -17.81 -10.70
C ILE A 90 5.76 -17.26 -10.51
N GLY A 91 5.65 -15.94 -10.32
CA GLY A 91 4.37 -15.26 -10.13
C GLY A 91 3.72 -15.45 -8.75
N CYS A 92 4.31 -16.22 -7.82
CA CYS A 92 3.78 -16.32 -6.45
C CYS A 92 3.78 -14.96 -5.76
N SER A 93 4.92 -14.25 -5.79
CA SER A 93 5.04 -12.91 -5.23
C SER A 93 4.07 -11.93 -5.89
N HIS A 94 3.84 -12.06 -7.21
CA HIS A 94 2.89 -11.22 -7.94
C HIS A 94 1.46 -11.42 -7.44
N ARG A 95 1.04 -12.69 -7.25
CA ARG A 95 -0.27 -13.03 -6.70
C ARG A 95 -0.45 -12.67 -5.22
N ARG A 96 0.65 -12.43 -4.48
CA ARG A 96 0.58 -12.08 -3.05
C ARG A 96 -0.17 -10.78 -2.83
N ALA A 97 -0.08 -9.78 -3.72
CA ALA A 97 -0.82 -8.53 -3.59
C ALA A 97 -2.34 -8.74 -3.44
N HIS A 98 -2.91 -9.68 -4.21
CA HIS A 98 -4.32 -10.05 -4.08
C HIS A 98 -4.63 -10.67 -2.72
N ALA A 99 -3.80 -11.61 -2.26
CA ALA A 99 -4.02 -12.28 -0.98
C ALA A 99 -3.96 -11.30 0.20
N LEU A 100 -3.02 -10.36 0.17
CA LEU A 100 -2.90 -9.32 1.19
C LEU A 100 -4.09 -8.36 1.19
N MET A 101 -4.53 -7.92 -0.01
CA MET A 101 -5.71 -7.06 -0.13
C MET A 101 -6.98 -7.76 0.37
N ILE A 102 -7.21 -9.02 -0.04
CA ILE A 102 -8.36 -9.82 0.42
C ILE A 102 -8.34 -9.93 1.95
N GLU A 103 -7.19 -10.27 2.55
CA GLU A 103 -7.11 -10.40 4.00
C GLU A 103 -7.39 -9.09 4.72
N SER A 104 -6.93 -7.94 4.20
CA SER A 104 -7.21 -6.62 4.78
C SER A 104 -8.71 -6.29 4.80
N ILE A 105 -9.49 -6.86 3.88
CA ILE A 105 -10.94 -6.70 3.80
C ILE A 105 -11.64 -7.71 4.73
N THR A 106 -11.18 -8.97 4.75
CA THR A 106 -11.91 -10.05 5.41
C THR A 106 -11.53 -10.26 6.87
N ASN A 107 -10.39 -9.73 7.32
CA ASN A 107 -9.88 -9.92 8.68
C ASN A 107 -9.51 -8.59 9.34
N HIS A 108 -10.51 -7.86 9.82
CA HIS A 108 -10.34 -6.56 10.48
C HIS A 108 -9.52 -6.60 11.78
N GLY A 109 -9.32 -7.78 12.39
CA GLY A 109 -8.42 -7.94 13.53
C GLY A 109 -6.93 -7.99 13.14
N CYS A 110 -6.63 -7.98 11.84
CA CYS A 110 -5.30 -8.18 11.29
C CYS A 110 -4.92 -6.97 10.41
N VAL A 111 -4.46 -5.91 11.07
CA VAL A 111 -4.12 -4.65 10.40
C VAL A 111 -2.69 -4.70 9.85
N PHE A 112 -2.55 -4.41 8.56
CA PHE A 112 -1.25 -4.29 7.90
C PHE A 112 -0.60 -2.92 8.18
N VAL A 113 -0.10 -2.74 9.40
CA VAL A 113 0.57 -1.49 9.81
C VAL A 113 1.83 -1.27 8.97
N SER A 114 1.94 -0.09 8.39
CA SER A 114 3.06 0.31 7.53
C SER A 114 3.71 1.60 8.03
N ARG A 115 4.97 1.80 7.64
CA ARG A 115 5.80 2.94 8.06
C ARG A 115 6.16 3.78 6.83
N GLN A 116 5.78 5.05 6.86
CA GLN A 116 6.15 6.02 5.83
C GLN A 116 7.60 6.47 6.02
N VAL A 117 8.35 6.48 4.92
CA VAL A 117 9.74 6.98 4.86
C VAL A 117 9.83 8.29 4.09
N THR A 118 10.85 9.11 4.38
CA THR A 118 11.12 10.35 3.63
C THR A 118 12.34 10.18 2.71
N GLY A 119 12.29 10.77 1.51
CA GLY A 119 13.41 10.79 0.57
C GLY A 119 13.44 9.61 -0.41
N HIS A 120 13.11 9.87 -1.68
CA HIS A 120 13.40 8.95 -2.77
C HIS A 120 14.71 9.37 -3.42
N GLY A 121 15.74 8.55 -3.27
CA GLY A 121 16.99 8.73 -4.00
C GLY A 121 17.91 7.59 -3.72
N SER A 122 17.99 6.62 -4.64
CA SER A 122 19.03 5.60 -4.93
C SER A 122 19.84 4.94 -3.81
N GLY A 123 19.57 5.24 -2.54
CA GLY A 123 20.27 4.82 -1.32
C GLY A 123 19.39 4.06 -0.35
N HIS A 124 18.12 3.82 -0.70
CA HIS A 124 17.26 2.82 -0.05
C HIS A 124 17.30 1.46 -0.76
N LYS A 125 18.41 1.16 -1.43
CA LYS A 125 18.74 -0.20 -1.90
C LYS A 125 18.80 -1.23 -0.75
N ASN A 126 18.77 -0.76 0.50
CA ASN A 126 18.87 -1.56 1.73
C ASN A 126 17.65 -1.47 2.66
N VAL A 127 16.51 -0.86 2.27
CA VAL A 127 15.27 -1.00 3.06
C VAL A 127 14.62 -2.32 2.65
N ILE A 128 15.15 -3.41 3.20
CA ILE A 128 14.71 -4.78 2.93
C ILE A 128 13.41 -5.09 3.70
N ASN A 129 13.14 -4.35 4.78
CA ASN A 129 11.95 -4.50 5.61
C ASN A 129 11.68 -3.25 6.47
N SER A 130 10.48 -3.18 7.04
CA SER A 130 10.07 -2.08 7.93
C SER A 130 10.85 -2.03 9.25
N ARG A 131 11.47 -3.14 9.69
CA ARG A 131 12.28 -3.19 10.92
C ARG A 131 13.64 -2.49 10.78
N SER A 132 14.12 -2.33 9.55
CA SER A 132 15.36 -1.61 9.27
C SER A 132 15.19 -0.09 9.36
N LEU A 133 13.95 0.39 9.49
CA LEU A 133 13.62 1.80 9.67
C LEU A 133 13.69 2.16 11.15
N ARG A 134 14.52 3.14 11.52
CA ARG A 134 14.51 3.69 12.87
C ARG A 134 13.18 4.41 13.11
N GLU A 135 12.70 4.48 14.36
CA GLU A 135 11.44 5.17 14.65
C GLU A 135 11.51 6.66 14.30
N ASP A 136 12.68 7.28 14.50
CA ASP A 136 12.93 8.68 14.19
C ASP A 136 12.81 8.99 12.67
N ASP A 137 12.95 7.98 11.81
CA ASP A 137 12.81 8.10 10.35
C ASP A 137 11.36 7.93 9.88
N VAL A 138 10.44 7.54 10.77
CA VAL A 138 9.03 7.32 10.44
C VAL A 138 8.26 8.63 10.50
N LYS A 139 7.91 9.15 9.32
CA LYS A 139 7.12 10.37 9.22
C LYS A 139 5.67 10.17 9.68
N ALA A 140 5.11 9.01 9.36
CA ALA A 140 3.75 8.64 9.70
C ALA A 140 3.56 7.12 9.60
N ARG A 141 2.49 6.63 10.21
CA ARG A 141 2.05 5.24 10.07
C ARG A 141 0.85 5.14 9.14
N GLY A 142 0.85 4.10 8.32
CA GLY A 142 -0.23 3.73 7.42
C GLY A 142 -0.88 2.42 7.83
N ALA A 143 -1.97 2.09 7.15
CA ALA A 143 -2.56 0.76 7.13
C ALA A 143 -2.69 0.36 5.66
N MET A 144 -2.03 -0.72 5.25
CA MET A 144 -2.13 -1.20 3.87
C MET A 144 -3.46 -1.92 3.63
N GLY A 145 -4.00 -1.79 2.42
CA GLY A 145 -5.23 -2.46 2.00
C GLY A 145 -6.46 -1.62 2.30
N TYR A 146 -7.56 -2.25 2.71
CA TYR A 146 -8.88 -1.61 2.87
C TYR A 146 -8.91 -0.32 3.71
N ASP A 147 -8.01 -0.20 4.69
CA ASP A 147 -7.95 0.93 5.63
C ASP A 147 -7.02 2.07 5.17
N SER A 148 -6.38 1.92 4.00
CA SER A 148 -5.38 2.86 3.46
C SER A 148 -5.91 4.29 3.31
N VAL A 149 -7.16 4.42 2.86
CA VAL A 149 -7.81 5.72 2.68
C VAL A 149 -7.96 6.49 4.00
N ARG A 150 -8.17 5.76 5.11
CA ARG A 150 -8.40 6.35 6.45
C ARG A 150 -7.10 6.58 7.22
N ALA A 151 -6.04 5.84 6.89
CA ALA A 151 -4.74 6.01 7.54
C ALA A 151 -4.08 7.37 7.19
N LYS A 152 -3.17 7.84 8.05
CA LYS A 152 -2.46 9.12 7.84
C LYS A 152 -1.27 9.01 6.88
N GLY A 153 -0.61 7.85 6.82
CA GLY A 153 0.58 7.63 5.99
C GLY A 153 0.27 7.78 4.49
N ARG A 154 1.16 8.48 3.76
CA ARG A 154 1.07 8.72 2.30
C ARG A 154 2.42 8.51 1.62
N GLY A 155 2.42 8.43 0.29
CA GLY A 155 3.62 8.13 -0.48
C GLY A 155 4.17 6.73 -0.14
N ILE A 156 5.49 6.60 -0.11
CA ILE A 156 6.17 5.31 0.01
C ILE A 156 6.10 4.79 1.46
N GLN A 157 5.61 3.57 1.62
CA GLN A 157 5.54 2.91 2.92
C GLN A 157 6.01 1.45 2.86
N TYR A 158 6.69 1.02 3.93
CA TYR A 158 7.17 -0.35 4.08
C TYR A 158 6.48 -1.04 5.24
N LEU A 159 6.31 -2.35 5.12
CA LEU A 159 5.75 -3.22 6.14
C LEU A 159 6.29 -4.64 5.98
N GLU A 160 6.09 -5.46 7.01
CA GLU A 160 6.39 -6.89 6.96
C GLU A 160 5.12 -7.72 7.03
N THR A 161 5.16 -8.85 6.33
CA THR A 161 4.11 -9.87 6.35
C THR A 161 4.69 -11.25 6.62
N ARG A 162 3.86 -12.17 7.10
CA ARG A 162 4.18 -13.59 7.23
C ARG A 162 4.13 -14.28 5.87
N SER A 163 4.61 -15.52 5.82
CA SER A 163 4.53 -16.38 4.64
C SER A 163 3.14 -16.99 4.42
N GLU A 164 2.35 -17.10 5.48
CA GLU A 164 1.03 -17.75 5.51
C GLU A 164 -0.02 -16.88 6.24
N PRO A 165 -1.32 -17.03 5.92
CA PRO A 165 -2.40 -16.31 6.58
C PRO A 165 -2.51 -16.62 8.09
N PRO A 166 -2.95 -15.66 8.94
CA PRO A 166 -3.04 -14.23 8.62
C PRO A 166 -1.67 -13.65 8.24
N PHE A 167 -1.52 -12.98 7.11
CA PHE A 167 -0.25 -12.40 6.69
C PHE A 167 0.21 -11.22 7.56
N CYS A 168 -0.67 -10.51 8.28
CA CYS A 168 -0.20 -9.42 9.14
C CYS A 168 0.75 -9.95 10.25
N THR A 169 1.71 -9.11 10.64
CA THR A 169 2.70 -9.46 11.67
C THR A 169 2.25 -9.09 13.08
N ASN A 170 1.25 -8.22 13.23
CA ASN A 170 0.70 -7.79 14.52
C ASN A 170 -0.84 -7.90 14.50
N ALA A 171 -1.38 -8.94 15.12
CA ALA A 171 -2.82 -9.08 15.37
C ALA A 171 -3.31 -8.22 16.57
N PHE A 172 -2.40 -7.50 17.23
CA PHE A 172 -2.67 -6.70 18.43
C PHE A 172 -1.88 -5.39 18.38
N PHE A 173 -2.26 -4.50 17.48
CA PHE A 173 -2.25 -3.07 17.78
C PHE A 173 -3.63 -2.59 17.35
N ALA A 174 -4.59 -2.69 18.26
CA ALA A 174 -5.74 -1.81 18.19
C ALA A 174 -5.18 -0.39 18.05
N ILE A 175 -5.77 0.37 17.15
CA ILE A 175 -5.51 1.78 16.95
C ILE A 175 -5.94 2.49 18.25
N GLU A 176 -5.13 2.42 19.31
CA GLU A 176 -5.20 3.41 20.36
C GLU A 176 -4.78 4.73 19.72
N THR A 177 -5.67 5.72 19.80
CA THR A 177 -5.55 7.10 19.28
C THR A 177 -6.00 7.35 17.84
N PHE A 178 -7.25 7.02 17.53
CA PHE A 178 -8.09 7.94 16.75
C PHE A 178 -9.29 8.35 17.62
N GLU A 179 -9.39 9.67 17.86
CA GLU A 179 -10.48 10.41 18.50
C GLU A 179 -10.78 10.12 19.99
N VAL A 180 -10.03 10.79 20.86
CA VAL A 180 -10.64 11.47 22.02
C VAL A 180 -10.23 12.94 21.93
N GLU A 181 -10.81 13.69 20.99
CA GLU A 181 -11.05 15.10 21.27
C GLU A 181 -12.36 15.13 22.06
N GLU A 182 -12.19 15.20 23.37
CA GLU A 182 -13.22 15.40 24.35
C GLU A 182 -14.00 16.67 23.97
N MET A 183 -15.23 16.48 23.49
CA MET A 183 -16.17 17.58 23.36
C MET A 183 -16.48 18.08 24.77
N THR A 184 -16.15 19.36 24.96
CA THR A 184 -16.75 20.32 25.90
C THR A 184 -16.31 20.29 27.36
N GLU A 185 -15.38 21.19 27.67
CA GLU A 185 -15.55 22.12 28.81
C GLU A 185 -16.97 22.70 28.77
N THR A 186 -17.82 22.35 29.75
CA THR A 186 -18.78 23.27 30.39
C THR A 186 -19.47 22.56 31.56
N LEU A 187 -18.85 22.64 32.74
CA LEU A 187 -19.51 22.82 34.05
C LEU A 187 -18.42 22.92 35.14
N VAL A 188 -17.77 24.08 35.18
CA VAL A 188 -17.26 24.62 36.44
C VAL A 188 -18.44 25.31 37.11
N THR A 189 -18.75 24.82 38.33
CA THR A 189 -19.62 25.37 39.40
C THR A 189 -21.11 25.54 39.12
#